data_AF-A0A5C7VE11-F1
#
_entry.id   AF-A0A5C7VE11-F1
#
_cell.length_a   1.000
_cell.length_b   1.000
_cell.length_c   1.000
_cell.angle_alpha   90.00
_cell.angle_beta   90.00
_cell.angle_gamma   90.00
#
_symmetry.space_group_name_H-M   'P 1'
#
loop_
_entity.id
_entity.type
_entity.pdbx_description
1 polymer ?
#
loop_
_entity_poly.entity_id
_entity_poly.type
_entity_poly.pdbx_seq_one_letter_code
_entity_poly.pdbx_strand_id
1 'polypeptide(L)'
;MNLRRHLAWAGIAILGAASLATVALSRGETISALWVVTAALCTYLIAYRYYSLFIANKVLGLDPNRQTPAWKYNDGLDFVPTNKHVLYGHHFAAIAGAGPLVGPVLAAQMGYLPGLLWILAGVVFAGAVQDFIVLFISSRRDGRSLGDLVKQEMGTIPGVIALFGAFMIMIIILAVLALIVVKALADSPWGLFTVAATIPV
;
A
#
# COMPACT_ATOMS: atom_id res chain seq x y z
N MET A 1 -3.09 -22.75 16.75
CA MET A 1 -4.31 -21.92 16.53
C MET A 1 -5.37 -22.79 15.85
N ASN A 2 -6.57 -22.91 16.46
CA ASN A 2 -7.59 -23.87 16.02
C ASN A 2 -8.29 -23.44 14.72
N LEU A 3 -7.89 -24.04 13.59
CA LEU A 3 -8.46 -23.86 12.25
C LEU A 3 -9.99 -24.02 12.20
N ARG A 4 -10.54 -24.92 13.04
CA ARG A 4 -11.98 -25.17 13.16
C ARG A 4 -12.79 -23.94 13.61
N ARG A 5 -12.20 -23.05 14.41
CA ARG A 5 -12.89 -21.84 14.91
C ARG A 5 -13.02 -20.79 13.81
N HIS A 6 -12.07 -20.73 12.88
CA HIS A 6 -12.09 -19.81 11.74
C HIS A 6 -13.05 -20.26 10.63
N LEU A 7 -13.22 -21.57 10.44
CA LEU A 7 -14.18 -22.13 9.48
C LEU A 7 -15.63 -21.78 9.83
N ALA A 8 -15.99 -21.76 11.12
CA ALA A 8 -17.32 -21.35 11.57
C ALA A 8 -17.60 -19.86 11.24
N TRP A 9 -16.64 -18.98 11.49
CA TRP A 9 -16.76 -17.57 11.16
C TRP A 9 -16.75 -17.30 9.65
N ALA A 10 -15.98 -18.07 8.87
CA ALA A 10 -16.02 -18.01 7.41
C ALA A 10 -17.39 -18.44 6.86
N GLY A 11 -17.99 -19.49 7.42
CA GLY A 11 -19.35 -19.93 7.07
C GLY A 11 -20.40 -18.87 7.37
N ILE A 12 -20.31 -18.19 8.52
CA ILE A 12 -21.21 -17.08 8.89
C ILE A 12 -21.03 -15.88 7.94
N ALA A 13 -19.78 -15.55 7.58
CA ALA A 13 -19.50 -14.46 6.64
C ALA A 13 -20.04 -14.75 5.24
N ILE A 14 -19.91 -15.99 4.75
CA ILE A 14 -20.45 -16.42 3.45
C ILE A 14 -21.98 -16.41 3.47
N LEU A 15 -22.61 -16.91 4.54
CA LEU A 15 -24.07 -16.85 4.71
C LEU A 15 -24.57 -15.40 4.79
N GLY A 16 -23.86 -14.52 5.49
CA GLY A 16 -24.17 -13.09 5.55
C GLY A 16 -24.03 -12.41 4.19
N ALA A 17 -22.95 -12.69 3.45
CA ALA A 17 -22.74 -12.17 2.10
C ALA A 17 -23.80 -12.69 1.11
N ALA A 18 -24.18 -13.96 1.19
CA ALA A 18 -25.22 -14.56 0.37
C ALA A 18 -26.62 -14.00 0.70
N SER A 19 -26.94 -13.84 1.99
CA SER A 19 -28.17 -13.19 2.43
C SER A 19 -28.27 -11.76 1.91
N LEU A 20 -27.20 -10.97 2.01
CA LEU A 20 -27.18 -9.59 1.53
C LEU A 20 -27.24 -9.53 -0.01
N ALA A 21 -26.55 -10.44 -0.71
CA ALA A 21 -26.58 -10.53 -2.16
C ALA A 21 -27.97 -10.92 -2.69
N THR A 22 -28.67 -11.87 -2.04
CA THR A 22 -30.04 -12.26 -2.44
C THR A 22 -31.03 -11.12 -2.24
N VAL A 23 -30.94 -10.36 -1.13
CA VAL A 23 -31.75 -9.17 -0.90
C VAL A 23 -31.47 -8.09 -1.94
N ALA A 24 -30.20 -7.83 -2.26
CA ALA A 24 -29.80 -6.82 -3.25
C ALA A 24 -30.27 -7.18 -4.68
N LEU A 25 -30.08 -8.43 -5.10
CA LEU A 25 -30.52 -8.93 -6.40
C LEU A 25 -32.05 -8.95 -6.52
N SER A 26 -32.77 -9.26 -5.43
CA SER A 26 -34.24 -9.23 -5.41
C SER A 26 -34.84 -7.82 -5.50
N ARG A 27 -34.09 -6.79 -5.08
CA ARG A 27 -34.53 -5.39 -5.11
C ARG A 27 -34.15 -4.65 -6.40
N GLY A 28 -33.41 -5.30 -7.31
CA GLY A 28 -32.94 -4.67 -8.54
C GLY A 28 -32.03 -3.46 -8.31
N GLU A 29 -31.34 -3.40 -7.16
CA GLU A 29 -30.44 -2.28 -6.85
C GLU A 29 -29.27 -2.25 -7.84
N THR A 30 -28.99 -1.06 -8.38
CA THR A 30 -27.75 -0.82 -9.12
C THR A 30 -26.56 -0.99 -8.17
N ILE A 31 -25.39 -1.37 -8.70
CA ILE A 31 -24.18 -1.57 -7.89
C ILE A 31 -23.80 -0.23 -7.25
N SER A 32 -24.20 -0.04 -6.00
CA SER A 32 -23.88 1.15 -5.22
C SER A 32 -22.40 1.14 -4.82
N ALA A 33 -21.80 2.33 -4.79
CA ALA A 33 -20.44 2.51 -4.28
C ALA A 33 -20.26 1.94 -2.87
N LEU A 34 -21.33 1.97 -2.04
CA LEU A 34 -21.32 1.39 -0.71
C LEU A 34 -20.97 -0.11 -0.74
N TRP A 35 -21.62 -0.88 -1.64
CA TRP A 35 -21.39 -2.32 -1.78
C TRP A 35 -19.94 -2.64 -2.17
N VAL A 36 -19.39 -1.84 -3.09
CA VAL A 36 -18.00 -1.99 -3.55
C VAL A 36 -17.03 -1.71 -2.40
N VAL A 37 -17.23 -0.64 -1.64
CA VAL A 37 -16.39 -0.28 -0.50
C VAL A 37 -16.48 -1.35 0.60
N THR A 38 -17.68 -1.83 0.93
CA THR A 38 -17.86 -2.89 1.92
C THR A 38 -17.18 -4.19 1.49
N ALA A 39 -17.32 -4.60 0.22
CA ALA A 39 -16.67 -5.79 -0.31
C ALA A 39 -15.14 -5.67 -0.31
N ALA A 40 -14.61 -4.50 -0.66
CA ALA A 40 -13.18 -4.21 -0.59
C ALA A 40 -12.65 -4.31 0.85
N LEU A 41 -13.34 -3.68 1.80
CA LEU A 41 -12.97 -3.70 3.22
C LEU A 41 -12.96 -5.13 3.78
N CYS A 42 -14.01 -5.91 3.49
CA CYS A 42 -14.08 -7.32 3.90
C CYS A 42 -12.92 -8.14 3.33
N THR A 43 -12.61 -7.96 2.04
CA THR A 43 -11.50 -8.66 1.38
C THR A 43 -10.16 -8.32 2.02
N TYR A 44 -9.89 -7.04 2.27
CA TYR A 44 -8.65 -6.59 2.90
C TYR A 44 -8.53 -7.01 4.37
N LEU A 45 -9.62 -7.03 5.14
CA LEU A 45 -9.61 -7.52 6.52
C LEU A 45 -9.30 -9.03 6.59
N ILE A 46 -9.86 -9.82 5.67
CA ILE A 46 -9.59 -11.26 5.57
C ILE A 46 -8.11 -11.48 5.17
N ALA A 47 -7.64 -10.77 4.14
CA ALA A 47 -6.26 -10.84 3.70
C ALA A 47 -5.28 -10.42 4.82
N TYR A 48 -5.57 -9.34 5.52
CA TYR A 48 -4.80 -8.90 6.68
C TYR A 48 -4.76 -9.98 7.77
N ARG A 49 -5.88 -10.63 8.08
CA ARG A 49 -5.91 -11.62 9.16
C ARG A 49 -5.21 -12.94 8.83
N TYR A 50 -5.29 -13.43 7.60
CA TYR A 50 -4.75 -14.75 7.26
C TYR A 50 -3.43 -14.64 6.49
N TYR A 51 -3.42 -13.83 5.43
CA TYR A 51 -2.29 -13.76 4.51
C TYR A 51 -1.12 -12.97 5.10
N SER A 52 -1.38 -11.82 5.72
CA SER A 52 -0.29 -11.04 6.34
C SER A 52 0.40 -11.81 7.47
N LEU A 53 -0.37 -12.54 8.30
CA LEU A 53 0.15 -13.38 9.37
C LEU A 53 0.91 -14.60 8.86
N PHE A 54 0.48 -15.17 7.73
CA PHE A 54 1.23 -16.24 7.06
C PHE A 54 2.59 -15.72 6.58
N ILE A 55 2.63 -14.57 5.91
CA ILE A 55 3.88 -13.97 5.44
C ILE A 55 4.78 -13.60 6.61
N ALA A 56 4.24 -12.92 7.63
CA ALA A 56 5.00 -12.47 8.80
C ALA A 56 5.65 -13.63 9.57
N ASN A 57 4.90 -14.70 9.85
CA ASN A 57 5.41 -15.78 10.70
C ASN A 57 6.15 -16.86 9.90
N LYS A 58 5.65 -17.23 8.72
CA LYS A 58 6.12 -18.43 8.00
C LYS A 58 7.10 -18.12 6.87
N VAL A 59 6.99 -16.95 6.24
CA VAL A 59 7.90 -16.56 5.15
C VAL A 59 9.06 -15.73 5.70
N LEU A 60 8.76 -14.68 6.48
CA LEU A 60 9.78 -13.73 6.95
C LEU A 60 10.35 -14.06 8.33
N GLY A 61 9.57 -14.76 9.18
CA GLY A 61 9.98 -15.10 10.54
C GLY A 61 10.28 -13.85 11.37
N LEU A 62 9.26 -13.02 11.60
CA LEU A 62 9.40 -11.85 12.46
C LEU A 62 9.79 -12.26 13.89
N ASP A 63 10.88 -11.68 14.41
CA ASP A 63 11.30 -11.83 15.80
C ASP A 63 11.01 -10.53 16.57
N PRO A 64 10.08 -10.53 17.54
CA PRO A 64 9.73 -9.34 18.31
C PRO A 64 10.84 -8.90 19.29
N ASN A 65 11.81 -9.75 19.60
CA ASN A 65 12.90 -9.41 20.54
C ASN A 65 14.07 -8.70 19.85
N ARG A 66 14.07 -8.64 18.52
CA ARG A 66 15.17 -8.02 17.76
C ARG A 66 14.95 -6.52 17.66
N GLN A 67 15.93 -5.77 18.15
CA GLN A 67 15.91 -4.30 18.07
C GLN A 67 16.02 -3.83 16.61
N THR A 68 15.23 -2.83 16.26
CA THR A 68 15.29 -2.18 14.94
C THR A 68 16.48 -1.22 14.87
N PRO A 69 16.97 -0.85 13.67
CA PRO A 69 18.10 0.07 13.51
C PRO A 69 17.92 1.40 14.23
N ALA A 70 16.69 1.91 14.29
CA ALA A 70 16.32 3.13 15.01
C ALA A 70 16.67 3.08 16.52
N TRP A 71 16.58 1.91 17.15
CA TRP A 71 16.97 1.73 18.55
C TRP A 71 18.45 1.37 18.71
N LYS A 72 19.04 0.69 17.73
CA LYS A 72 20.42 0.21 17.78
C LYS A 72 21.46 1.32 17.58
N TYR A 73 21.21 2.24 16.63
CA TYR A 73 22.17 3.29 16.26
C TYR A 73 21.74 4.69 16.70
N ASN A 74 20.66 4.80 17.48
CA ASN A 74 19.99 6.02 17.96
C ASN A 74 20.91 7.25 18.09
N ASP A 75 21.07 7.98 16.99
CA ASP A 75 22.04 9.08 16.83
C ASP A 75 21.38 10.46 16.89
N GLY A 76 20.05 10.51 16.92
CA GLY A 76 19.29 11.77 16.93
C GLY A 76 19.22 12.46 15.56
N LEU A 77 19.81 11.90 14.51
CA LEU A 77 19.88 12.46 13.16
C LEU A 77 19.27 11.50 12.13
N ASP A 78 19.96 10.40 11.82
CA ASP A 78 19.52 9.41 10.81
C ASP A 78 18.66 8.29 11.42
N PHE A 79 18.88 7.98 12.70
CA PHE A 79 18.18 6.93 13.43
C PHE A 79 17.53 7.51 14.70
N VAL A 80 16.22 7.75 14.63
CA VAL A 80 15.43 8.27 15.75
C VAL A 80 14.22 7.38 16.04
N PRO A 81 14.08 6.86 17.28
CA PRO A 81 12.88 6.14 17.70
C PRO A 81 11.64 7.02 17.56
N THR A 82 10.80 6.71 16.57
CA THR A 82 9.58 7.46 16.28
C THR A 82 8.36 6.68 16.73
N ASN A 83 7.30 7.40 17.11
CA ASN A 83 6.02 6.78 17.45
C ASN A 83 5.44 6.01 16.25
N LYS A 84 5.04 4.75 16.47
CA LYS A 84 4.45 3.85 15.46
C LYS A 84 3.29 4.47 14.68
N HIS A 85 2.48 5.33 15.30
CA HIS A 85 1.33 5.96 14.65
C HIS A 85 1.76 7.04 13.66
N VAL A 86 2.80 7.79 14.00
CA VAL A 86 3.38 8.81 13.11
C VAL A 86 4.08 8.14 11.95
N LEU A 87 4.87 7.09 12.20
CA LEU A 87 5.55 6.32 11.16
C LEU A 87 4.53 5.68 10.19
N TYR A 88 3.44 5.13 10.71
CA TYR A 88 2.34 4.62 9.89
C TYR A 88 1.76 5.70 8.98
N GLY A 89 1.53 6.92 9.51
CA GLY A 89 1.04 8.04 8.72
C GLY A 89 1.96 8.40 7.55
N HIS A 90 3.28 8.42 7.77
CA HIS A 90 4.26 8.69 6.72
C HIS A 90 4.23 7.62 5.62
N HIS A 91 4.23 6.33 6.00
CA HIS A 91 4.14 5.24 5.03
C HIS A 91 2.80 5.23 4.29
N PHE A 92 1.69 5.49 5.00
CA PHE A 92 0.37 5.59 4.40
C PHE A 92 0.33 6.72 3.36
N ALA A 93 0.82 7.91 3.71
CA ALA A 93 0.87 9.05 2.79
C ALA A 93 1.72 8.75 1.55
N ALA A 94 2.87 8.08 1.73
CA ALA A 94 3.76 7.72 0.64
C ALA A 94 3.13 6.76 -0.38
N ILE A 95 2.31 5.79 0.07
CA ILE A 95 1.65 4.81 -0.80
C ILE A 95 0.34 5.35 -1.38
N ALA A 96 -0.44 6.10 -0.59
CA ALA A 96 -1.78 6.56 -0.97
C ALA A 96 -1.79 7.47 -2.21
N GLY A 97 -0.68 8.17 -2.48
CA GLY A 97 -0.56 9.10 -3.60
C GLY A 97 -0.76 8.47 -4.99
N ALA A 98 -0.45 7.18 -5.17
CA ALA A 98 -0.58 6.52 -6.47
C ALA A 98 -2.04 6.11 -6.81
N GLY A 99 -2.91 5.96 -5.81
CA GLY A 99 -4.28 5.47 -5.98
C GLY A 99 -5.15 6.33 -6.92
N PRO A 100 -5.22 7.66 -6.72
CA PRO A 100 -5.98 8.57 -7.59
C PRO A 100 -5.50 8.59 -9.05
N LEU A 101 -4.26 8.16 -9.29
CA LEU A 101 -3.62 8.19 -10.59
C LEU A 101 -3.95 6.95 -11.43
N VAL A 102 -3.86 5.78 -10.79
CA VAL A 102 -4.02 4.49 -11.46
C VAL A 102 -5.50 4.11 -11.64
N GLY A 103 -6.38 4.56 -10.73
CA GLY A 103 -7.82 4.26 -10.77
C GLY A 103 -8.53 4.68 -12.06
N PRO A 104 -8.48 5.96 -12.46
CA PRO A 104 -9.13 6.42 -13.70
C PRO A 104 -8.55 5.77 -14.96
N VAL A 105 -7.24 5.56 -15.00
CA VAL A 105 -6.57 4.92 -16.14
C VAL A 105 -7.02 3.47 -16.30
N LEU A 106 -7.06 2.69 -15.21
CA LEU A 106 -7.55 1.32 -15.24
C LEU A 106 -9.04 1.24 -15.61
N ALA A 107 -9.86 2.15 -15.06
CA ALA A 107 -11.28 2.19 -15.37
C ALA A 107 -11.55 2.57 -16.84
N ALA A 108 -10.74 3.44 -17.43
CA ALA A 108 -10.84 3.83 -18.84
C ALA A 108 -10.38 2.71 -19.80
N GLN A 109 -9.37 1.94 -19.42
CA GLN A 109 -8.80 0.89 -20.27
C GLN A 109 -9.57 -0.44 -20.19
N MET A 110 -9.94 -0.86 -18.99
CA MET A 110 -10.52 -2.20 -18.74
C MET A 110 -11.95 -2.16 -18.21
N GLY A 111 -12.53 -0.96 -18.03
CA GLY A 111 -13.83 -0.80 -17.38
C GLY A 111 -13.75 -0.89 -15.85
N TYR A 112 -14.85 -0.55 -15.18
CA TYR A 112 -14.87 -0.44 -13.72
C TYR A 112 -14.71 -1.78 -13.00
N LEU A 113 -15.33 -2.85 -13.51
CA LEU A 113 -15.38 -4.15 -12.83
C LEU A 113 -14.04 -4.89 -12.89
N PRO A 114 -13.37 -5.02 -14.06
CA PRO A 114 -12.04 -5.64 -14.12
C PRO A 114 -10.98 -4.81 -13.39
N GLY A 115 -11.06 -3.47 -13.48
CA GLY A 115 -10.17 -2.58 -12.73
C GLY A 115 -10.31 -2.75 -11.21
N LEU A 116 -11.53 -2.85 -10.70
CA LEU A 116 -11.81 -3.11 -9.29
C LEU A 116 -11.22 -4.45 -8.83
N LEU A 117 -11.48 -5.53 -9.57
CA LEU A 117 -10.97 -6.85 -9.23
C LEU A 117 -9.44 -6.88 -9.24
N TRP A 118 -8.81 -6.21 -10.20
CA TRP A 118 -7.36 -6.08 -10.27
C TRP A 118 -6.79 -5.33 -9.07
N ILE A 119 -7.42 -4.22 -8.65
CA ILE A 119 -6.98 -3.47 -7.47
C ILE A 119 -7.10 -4.35 -6.22
N LEU A 120 -8.23 -5.05 -6.03
CA LEU A 120 -8.43 -5.92 -4.88
C LEU A 120 -7.42 -7.06 -4.82
N ALA A 121 -7.25 -7.79 -5.92
CA ALA A 121 -6.34 -8.92 -5.99
C ALA A 121 -4.87 -8.46 -5.99
N GLY A 122 -4.52 -7.46 -6.79
CA GLY A 122 -3.17 -6.94 -6.95
C GLY A 122 -2.61 -6.38 -5.66
N VAL A 123 -3.40 -5.62 -4.90
CA VAL A 123 -2.97 -5.11 -3.58
C VAL A 123 -2.72 -6.24 -2.60
N VAL A 124 -3.61 -7.25 -2.55
CA VAL A 124 -3.49 -8.37 -1.61
C VAL A 124 -2.28 -9.25 -1.92
N PHE A 125 -2.09 -9.64 -3.18
CA PHE A 125 -1.09 -10.65 -3.54
C PHE A 125 0.28 -10.07 -3.89
N ALA A 126 0.33 -8.89 -4.51
CA ALA A 126 1.57 -8.28 -5.00
C ALA A 126 1.95 -7.04 -4.20
N GLY A 127 1.12 -6.00 -4.19
CA GLY A 127 1.49 -4.69 -3.66
C GLY A 127 1.86 -4.71 -2.17
N ALA A 128 0.92 -5.12 -1.31
CA ALA A 128 1.15 -5.14 0.13
C ALA A 128 2.27 -6.13 0.52
N VAL A 129 2.44 -7.21 -0.23
CA VAL A 129 3.49 -8.21 0.00
C VAL A 129 4.85 -7.66 -0.37
N GLN A 130 4.96 -7.02 -1.54
CA GLN A 130 6.19 -6.39 -2.02
C GLN A 130 6.66 -5.33 -1.01
N ASP A 131 5.79 -4.40 -0.61
CA ASP A 131 6.15 -3.33 0.32
C ASP A 131 6.59 -3.89 1.67
N PHE A 132 5.88 -4.90 2.18
CA PHE A 132 6.23 -5.55 3.43
C PHE A 132 7.58 -6.26 3.36
N ILE A 133 7.87 -6.98 2.27
CA ILE A 133 9.15 -7.68 2.07
C ILE A 133 10.30 -6.66 1.95
N VAL A 134 10.12 -5.60 1.16
CA VAL A 134 11.14 -4.56 0.95
C VAL A 134 11.47 -3.85 2.26
N LEU A 135 10.46 -3.43 3.02
CA LEU A 135 10.64 -2.81 4.34
C LEU A 135 11.36 -3.73 5.31
N PHE A 136 11.00 -5.02 5.31
CA PHE A 136 11.61 -6.01 6.17
C PHE A 136 13.09 -6.25 5.85
N ILE A 137 13.44 -6.40 4.57
CA ILE A 137 14.82 -6.58 4.13
C ILE A 137 15.65 -5.34 4.45
N SER A 138 15.13 -4.15 4.16
CA SER A 138 15.82 -2.89 4.48
C SER A 138 16.05 -2.75 5.99
N SER A 139 15.04 -3.02 6.83
CA SER A 139 15.17 -2.99 8.30
C SER A 139 16.22 -3.98 8.82
N ARG A 140 16.34 -5.16 8.19
CA ARG A 140 17.36 -6.17 8.55
C ARG A 140 18.79 -5.77 8.15
N ARG A 141 18.94 -4.83 7.21
CA ARG A 141 20.21 -4.36 6.67
C ARG A 141 20.47 -2.90 7.08
N ASP A 142 20.14 -2.58 8.33
CA ASP A 142 20.36 -1.27 8.96
C ASP A 142 19.64 -0.09 8.26
N GLY A 143 18.50 -0.33 7.61
CA GLY A 143 17.72 0.73 6.96
C GLY A 143 18.27 1.22 5.63
N ARG A 144 19.19 0.46 5.00
CA ARG A 144 19.81 0.85 3.72
C ARG A 144 18.82 0.89 2.57
N SER A 145 19.12 1.74 1.58
CA SER A 145 18.35 1.87 0.35
C SER A 145 18.42 0.59 -0.49
N LEU A 146 17.41 0.33 -1.33
CA LEU A 146 17.41 -0.81 -2.24
C LEU A 146 18.62 -0.79 -3.21
N GLY A 147 19.02 0.38 -3.68
CA GLY A 147 20.20 0.51 -4.55
C GLY A 147 21.49 0.11 -3.83
N ASP A 148 21.64 0.49 -2.56
CA ASP A 148 22.78 0.08 -1.74
C ASP A 148 22.77 -1.42 -1.43
N LEU A 149 21.59 -2.01 -1.25
CA LEU A 149 21.43 -3.46 -1.08
C LEU A 149 21.86 -4.22 -2.34
N VAL A 150 21.42 -3.78 -3.51
CA VAL A 150 21.84 -4.35 -4.79
C VAL A 150 23.36 -4.20 -4.97
N LYS A 151 23.91 -3.05 -4.58
CA LYS A 151 25.36 -2.80 -4.63
C LYS A 151 26.17 -3.78 -3.79
N GLN A 152 25.66 -4.15 -2.60
CA GLN A 152 26.33 -5.10 -1.70
C GLN A 152 26.25 -6.54 -2.20
N GLU A 153 25.13 -6.95 -2.79
CA GLU A 153 24.91 -8.34 -3.21
C GLU A 153 25.42 -8.64 -4.63
N MET A 154 25.29 -7.69 -5.56
CA MET A 154 25.64 -7.86 -6.98
C MET A 154 26.88 -7.07 -7.43
N GLY A 155 27.46 -6.26 -6.53
CA GLY A 155 28.64 -5.45 -6.79
C GLY A 155 28.34 -4.02 -7.25
N THR A 156 29.41 -3.26 -7.46
CA THR A 156 29.34 -1.80 -7.65
C THR A 156 28.58 -1.39 -8.90
N ILE A 157 28.80 -2.08 -10.03
CA ILE A 157 28.21 -1.71 -11.32
C ILE A 157 26.68 -1.88 -11.32
N PRO A 158 26.12 -3.05 -10.93
CA PRO A 158 24.67 -3.21 -10.85
C PRO A 158 24.02 -2.29 -9.81
N GLY A 159 24.69 -2.04 -8.68
CA GLY A 159 24.21 -1.14 -7.64
C GLY A 159 24.06 0.31 -8.12
N VAL A 160 25.04 0.83 -8.86
CA VAL A 160 24.98 2.19 -9.43
C VAL A 160 23.86 2.29 -10.47
N ILE A 161 23.70 1.29 -11.34
CA ILE A 161 22.60 1.24 -12.32
C ILE A 161 21.25 1.22 -11.61
N ALA A 162 21.09 0.41 -10.56
CA ALA A 162 19.86 0.33 -9.79
C ALA A 162 19.53 1.66 -9.10
N LEU A 163 20.53 2.32 -8.49
CA LEU A 163 20.35 3.61 -7.83
C LEU A 163 19.95 4.70 -8.83
N PHE A 164 20.63 4.77 -9.98
CA PHE A 164 20.32 5.73 -11.04
C PHE A 164 18.96 5.45 -11.69
N GLY A 165 18.63 4.18 -11.93
CA GLY A 165 17.34 3.76 -12.45
C GLY A 165 16.19 4.11 -11.51
N ALA A 166 16.35 3.84 -10.21
CA ALA A 166 15.38 4.22 -9.19
C ALA A 166 15.17 5.74 -9.14
N PHE A 167 16.26 6.51 -9.19
CA PHE A 167 16.21 7.98 -9.24
C PHE A 167 15.44 8.48 -10.48
N MET A 168 15.70 7.91 -11.65
CA MET A 168 14.99 8.28 -12.88
C MET A 168 13.49 7.96 -12.81
N ILE A 169 13.12 6.79 -12.28
CA ILE A 169 11.72 6.39 -12.08
C ILE A 169 11.01 7.37 -11.12
N MET A 170 11.68 7.75 -10.03
CA MET A 170 11.13 8.74 -9.07
C MET A 170 10.84 10.09 -9.75
N ILE A 171 11.74 10.58 -10.60
CA ILE A 171 11.51 11.82 -11.37
C ILE A 171 10.29 11.70 -12.27
N ILE A 172 10.16 10.58 -13.01
CA ILE A 172 9.04 10.37 -13.93
C ILE A 172 7.72 10.34 -13.15
N ILE A 173 7.65 9.60 -12.04
CA ILE A 173 6.42 9.51 -11.23
C ILE A 173 6.05 10.87 -10.63
N LEU A 174 7.03 11.61 -10.10
CA LEU A 174 6.80 12.98 -9.58
C LEU A 174 6.30 13.93 -10.67
N ALA A 175 6.87 13.86 -11.88
CA ALA A 175 6.44 14.68 -13.01
C ALA A 175 4.98 14.38 -13.41
N VAL A 176 4.60 13.10 -13.48
CA VAL A 176 3.23 12.69 -13.81
C VAL A 176 2.24 13.10 -12.71
N LEU A 177 2.61 12.94 -11.44
CA LEU A 177 1.82 13.40 -10.30
C LEU A 177 1.61 14.92 -10.35
N ALA A 178 2.68 15.68 -10.58
CA ALA A 178 2.61 17.13 -10.70
C ALA A 178 1.67 17.56 -11.85
N LEU A 179 1.76 16.91 -13.02
CA LEU A 179 0.87 17.20 -14.14
C LEU A 179 -0.61 16.95 -13.80
N ILE A 180 -0.93 15.89 -13.08
CA ILE A 180 -2.31 15.57 -12.69
C ILE A 180 -2.82 16.55 -11.65
N VAL A 181 -2.00 16.92 -10.67
CA VAL A 181 -2.34 17.94 -9.67
C VAL A 181 -2.61 19.28 -10.35
N VAL A 182 -1.75 19.71 -11.29
CA VAL A 182 -1.95 20.95 -12.05
C VAL A 182 -3.25 20.91 -12.84
N LYS A 183 -3.54 19.81 -13.54
CA LYS A 183 -4.80 19.66 -14.28
C LYS A 183 -6.03 19.66 -13.37
N ALA A 184 -5.94 19.00 -12.21
CA ALA A 184 -7.03 18.96 -11.24
C ALA A 184 -7.30 20.33 -10.60
N LEU A 185 -6.26 21.16 -10.42
CA LEU A 185 -6.36 22.49 -9.84
C LEU A 185 -6.64 23.59 -10.87
N ALA A 186 -6.38 23.38 -12.16
CA ALA A 186 -6.58 24.36 -13.22
C ALA A 186 -8.05 24.85 -13.31
N ASP A 187 -9.00 23.95 -13.09
CA ASP A 187 -10.44 24.25 -13.10
C ASP A 187 -11.00 24.62 -11.71
N SER A 188 -10.16 24.64 -10.66
CA SER A 188 -10.59 24.91 -9.27
C SER A 188 -10.18 26.31 -8.81
N PRO A 189 -11.16 27.22 -8.55
CA PRO A 189 -10.89 28.56 -8.02
C PRO A 189 -10.12 28.57 -6.68
N TRP A 190 -10.18 27.46 -5.93
CA TRP A 190 -9.52 27.31 -4.63
C TRP A 190 -8.06 26.83 -4.73
N GLY A 191 -7.59 26.41 -5.91
CA GLY A 191 -6.27 25.80 -6.06
C GLY A 191 -5.12 26.75 -5.75
N LEU A 192 -5.25 28.03 -6.12
CA LEU A 192 -4.25 29.06 -5.82
C LEU A 192 -4.06 29.24 -4.31
N PHE A 193 -5.16 29.25 -3.54
CA PHE A 193 -5.11 29.42 -2.08
C PHE A 193 -4.42 28.23 -1.39
N THR A 194 -4.77 26.99 -1.79
CA THR A 194 -4.16 25.79 -1.20
C THR A 194 -2.66 25.71 -1.49
N VAL A 195 -2.23 26.07 -2.70
CA VAL A 195 -0.80 26.08 -3.07
C VAL A 195 -0.06 27.17 -2.29
N ALA A 196 -0.62 28.38 -2.23
CA ALA A 196 -0.03 29.50 -1.49
C ALA A 196 0.13 29.19 0.01
N ALA A 197 -0.83 28.48 0.62
CA ALA A 197 -0.77 28.08 2.03
C ALA A 197 0.23 26.94 2.32
N THR A 198 0.66 26.19 1.30
CA THR A 198 1.68 25.12 1.43
C THR A 198 3.11 25.58 1.17
N ILE A 199 3.33 26.80 0.65
CA ILE A 199 4.68 27.36 0.53
C ILE A 199 5.18 27.63 1.95
N PRO A 200 6.26 26.97 2.41
CA PRO A 200 6.80 27.25 3.72
C PRO A 200 7.35 28.68 3.73
N VAL A 201 6.86 29.49 4.67
CA VAL A 201 7.34 30.85 4.97
C VAL A 201 8.69 30.77 5.67
#